data_AF-A0A5J4RII7-F1
#
_entry.id   AF-A0A5J4RII7-F1
#
_cell.length_a   1.000
_cell.length_b   1.000
_cell.length_c   1.000
_cell.angle_alpha   90.00
_cell.angle_beta   90.00
_cell.angle_gamma   90.00
#
_symmetry.space_group_name_H-M   'P 1'
#
loop_
_entity.id
_entity.type
_entity.pdbx_description
1 polymer ?
#
loop_
_entity_poly.entity_id
_entity_poly.type
_entity_poly.pdbx_seq_one_letter_code
_entity_poly.pdbx_strand_id
1 'polypeptide(L)'
;MGEFFEMIVFGVLGIFIIVFSILTVSTRRIVRSATYLLFVLFGTAGIYFLLGYTFLGSVQILVYVGGIVVLYVFSILLTTGESDLAQKLKRSKLLAGMGTALVGSVIAVFIVLAHKFASTTDLQPIESNIKTIGHTLLSGDKYGYVLPFEAIGILLLACIIGGVMIARKR
;
A
#
# COMPACT_ATOMS: atom_id res chain seq x y z
N MET A 1 -7.08 -2.43 -29.67
CA MET A 1 -6.11 -1.34 -29.45
C MET A 1 -6.04 -0.93 -27.97
N GLY A 2 -7.16 -0.87 -27.24
CA GLY A 2 -7.18 -0.60 -25.78
C GLY A 2 -6.43 -1.64 -24.94
N GLU A 3 -6.75 -2.92 -25.10
CA GLU A 3 -6.10 -4.05 -24.39
C GLU A 3 -4.57 -4.05 -24.44
N PHE A 4 -4.00 -3.78 -25.62
CA PHE A 4 -2.54 -3.73 -25.80
C PHE A 4 -1.91 -2.52 -25.10
N PHE A 5 -2.60 -1.38 -25.12
CA PHE A 5 -2.18 -0.18 -24.40
C PHE A 5 -2.23 -0.39 -22.89
N GLU A 6 -3.30 -1.00 -22.38
CA GLU A 6 -3.44 -1.33 -20.95
C GLU A 6 -2.35 -2.29 -20.48
N MET A 7 -2.01 -3.31 -21.29
CA MET A 7 -0.91 -4.22 -20.98
C MET A 7 0.46 -3.50 -20.92
N ILE A 8 0.71 -2.55 -21.83
CA ILE A 8 1.93 -1.74 -21.79
C ILE A 8 1.95 -0.87 -20.53
N VAL A 9 0.86 -0.16 -20.24
CA VAL A 9 0.75 0.70 -19.05
C VAL A 9 0.93 -0.12 -17.77
N PHE A 10 0.31 -1.30 -17.69
CA PHE A 10 0.49 -2.25 -16.60
C PHE A 10 1.96 -2.66 -16.44
N GLY A 11 2.62 -3.04 -17.54
CA GLY A 11 4.03 -3.43 -17.51
C GLY A 11 4.94 -2.30 -17.05
N VAL A 12 4.71 -1.08 -17.53
CA VAL A 12 5.47 0.12 -17.13
C VAL A 12 5.24 0.44 -15.64
N LEU A 13 4.00 0.44 -15.17
CA LEU A 13 3.67 0.68 -13.76
C LEU A 13 4.23 -0.42 -12.85
N GLY A 14 4.18 -1.68 -13.28
CA GLY A 14 4.74 -2.81 -12.54
C GLY A 14 6.26 -2.69 -12.39
N ILE A 15 6.98 -2.42 -13.48
CA ILE A 15 8.44 -2.19 -13.43
C ILE A 15 8.76 -0.97 -12.55
N PHE A 16 7.99 0.11 -12.69
CA PHE A 16 8.13 1.30 -11.86
C PHE A 16 8.02 0.97 -10.37
N ILE A 17 6.96 0.26 -9.96
CA ILE A 17 6.75 -0.16 -8.56
C ILE A 17 7.91 -1.04 -8.06
N ILE A 18 8.38 -2.00 -8.87
CA ILE A 18 9.48 -2.89 -8.49
C ILE A 18 10.77 -2.09 -8.26
N VAL A 19 11.11 -1.20 -9.19
CA VAL A 19 12.32 -0.37 -9.10
C VAL A 19 12.27 0.51 -7.85
N PHE A 20 11.17 1.22 -7.62
CA PHE A 20 11.03 2.09 -6.45
C PHE A 20 10.96 1.31 -5.14
N SER A 21 10.39 0.10 -5.12
CA SER A 21 10.38 -0.78 -3.96
C SER A 21 11.80 -1.23 -3.57
N ILE A 22 12.61 -1.65 -4.56
CA ILE A 22 14.02 -2.00 -4.33
C ILE A 22 14.81 -0.78 -3.85
N LEU A 23 14.61 0.39 -4.46
CA LEU A 23 15.27 1.63 -4.04
C LEU A 23 14.89 2.04 -2.61
N THR A 24 13.63 1.84 -2.22
CA THR A 24 13.12 2.12 -0.86
C THR A 24 13.90 1.32 0.18
N VAL A 25 14.09 0.01 -0.04
CA VAL A 25 14.76 -0.88 0.92
C VAL A 25 16.30 -0.78 0.85
N SER A 26 16.86 -0.47 -0.32
CA SER A 26 18.33 -0.39 -0.52
C SER A 26 18.92 0.94 0.00
N THR A 27 18.12 2.00 0.05
CA THR A 27 18.59 3.34 0.41
C THR A 27 18.90 3.44 1.90
N ARG A 28 20.07 4.03 2.23
CA ARG A 28 20.51 4.22 3.62
C ARG A 28 19.96 5.46 4.32
N ARG A 29 19.57 6.49 3.57
CA ARG A 29 18.98 7.71 4.13
C ARG A 29 17.49 7.53 4.28
N ILE A 30 16.97 7.62 5.51
CA ILE A 30 15.56 7.35 5.79
C ILE A 30 14.64 8.29 4.98
N VAL A 31 15.00 9.57 4.85
CA VAL A 31 14.20 10.54 4.06
C VAL A 31 14.06 10.09 2.60
N ARG A 32 15.14 9.65 1.96
CA ARG A 32 15.13 9.22 0.56
C ARG A 32 14.37 7.89 0.40
N SER A 33 14.46 7.00 1.38
CA SER A 33 13.63 5.79 1.44
C SER A 33 12.13 6.13 1.49
N ALA A 34 11.73 7.08 2.35
CA ALA A 34 10.34 7.53 2.44
C ALA A 34 9.83 8.17 1.14
N THR A 35 10.66 8.94 0.43
CA THR A 35 10.29 9.48 -0.89
C THR A 35 10.10 8.38 -1.93
N TYR A 36 10.91 7.32 -1.91
CA TYR A 36 10.72 6.18 -2.82
C TYR A 36 9.45 5.39 -2.52
N LEU A 37 9.09 5.25 -1.24
CA LEU A 37 7.82 4.66 -0.84
C LEU A 37 6.63 5.44 -1.39
N LEU A 38 6.70 6.78 -1.43
CA LEU A 38 5.67 7.63 -2.04
C LEU A 38 5.42 7.21 -3.49
N PHE A 39 6.47 7.05 -4.29
CA PHE A 39 6.36 6.63 -5.69
C PHE A 39 5.77 5.22 -5.82
N VAL A 40 6.12 4.29 -4.93
CA VAL A 40 5.48 2.96 -4.89
C VAL A 40 3.97 3.08 -4.70
N LEU A 41 3.52 3.87 -3.72
CA LEU A 41 2.09 4.03 -3.42
C LEU A 41 1.36 4.76 -4.56
N PHE A 42 2.02 5.71 -5.22
CA PHE A 42 1.48 6.35 -6.41
C PHE A 42 1.35 5.38 -7.59
N GLY A 43 2.35 4.53 -7.81
CA GLY A 43 2.29 3.46 -8.81
C GLY A 43 1.14 2.49 -8.53
N THR A 44 0.92 2.10 -7.27
CA THR A 44 -0.22 1.25 -6.90
C THR A 44 -1.57 1.91 -7.16
N ALA A 45 -1.69 3.23 -6.96
CA ALA A 45 -2.90 3.96 -7.32
C ALA A 45 -3.12 3.95 -8.84
N GLY A 46 -2.05 4.07 -9.63
CA GLY A 46 -2.08 3.91 -11.08
C GLY A 46 -2.62 2.55 -11.51
N ILE A 47 -2.21 1.47 -10.83
CA ILE A 47 -2.77 0.12 -11.06
C ILE A 47 -4.28 0.10 -10.73
N TYR A 48 -4.72 0.69 -9.62
CA TYR A 48 -6.16 0.75 -9.31
C TYR A 48 -6.98 1.50 -10.36
N PHE A 49 -6.46 2.60 -10.90
CA PHE A 49 -7.13 3.29 -12.01
C PHE A 49 -7.17 2.45 -13.28
N LEU A 50 -6.11 1.70 -13.57
CA LEU A 50 -6.07 0.81 -14.73
C LEU A 50 -7.09 -0.33 -14.62
N LEU A 51 -7.31 -0.88 -13.42
CA LEU A 51 -8.35 -1.88 -13.17
C LEU A 51 -9.78 -1.29 -13.10
N GLY A 52 -9.94 0.03 -13.27
CA GLY A 52 -11.23 0.70 -13.17
C GLY A 52 -11.75 0.87 -11.74
N TYR A 53 -10.90 0.78 -10.71
CA TYR A 53 -11.29 1.07 -9.33
C TYR A 53 -11.02 2.54 -8.97
N THR A 54 -11.76 3.46 -9.58
CA THR A 54 -11.53 4.91 -9.40
C THR A 54 -11.68 5.37 -7.95
N PHE A 55 -12.72 4.94 -7.24
CA PHE A 55 -12.89 5.26 -5.81
C PHE A 55 -11.71 4.80 -4.96
N LEU A 56 -11.28 3.54 -5.12
CA LEU A 56 -10.16 2.99 -4.37
C LEU A 56 -8.83 3.68 -4.73
N GLY A 57 -8.61 3.98 -6.00
CA GLY A 57 -7.46 4.76 -6.48
C GLY A 57 -7.41 6.16 -5.88
N SER A 58 -8.56 6.86 -5.82
CA SER A 58 -8.66 8.17 -5.18
C SER A 58 -8.39 8.11 -3.68
N VAL A 59 -8.95 7.10 -2.97
CA VAL A 59 -8.68 6.88 -1.54
C VAL A 59 -7.19 6.55 -1.30
N GLN A 60 -6.56 5.78 -2.18
CA GLN A 60 -5.13 5.47 -2.12
C GLN A 60 -4.28 6.74 -2.15
N ILE A 61 -4.61 7.67 -3.06
CA ILE A 61 -3.89 8.95 -3.14
C ILE A 61 -4.19 9.82 -1.91
N LEU A 62 -5.45 9.96 -1.51
CA LEU A 62 -5.83 10.84 -0.41
C LEU A 62 -5.23 10.38 0.93
N VAL A 63 -5.42 9.10 1.28
CA VAL A 63 -5.07 8.58 2.60
C VAL A 63 -3.60 8.20 2.69
N TYR A 64 -3.09 7.41 1.72
CA TYR A 64 -1.73 6.90 1.80
C TYR A 64 -0.71 7.91 1.31
N VAL A 65 -0.88 8.44 0.10
CA VAL A 65 0.08 9.42 -0.46
C VAL A 65 -0.05 10.77 0.23
N GLY A 66 -1.27 11.26 0.44
CA GLY A 66 -1.55 12.58 1.01
C GLY A 66 -1.45 12.66 2.53
N GLY A 67 -1.93 11.65 3.25
CA GLY A 67 -1.93 11.63 4.71
C GLY A 67 -0.73 10.92 5.30
N ILE A 68 -0.71 9.59 5.19
CA ILE A 68 0.22 8.72 5.92
C ILE A 68 1.67 9.02 5.56
N VAL A 69 2.01 9.07 4.27
CA VAL A 69 3.40 9.31 3.83
C VAL A 69 3.86 10.71 4.21
N VAL A 70 3.00 11.73 4.09
CA VAL A 70 3.36 13.10 4.47
C VAL A 70 3.66 13.19 5.98
N LEU A 71 2.79 12.62 6.83
CA LEU A 71 3.03 12.54 8.27
C LEU A 71 4.31 11.76 8.59
N TYR A 72 4.57 10.66 7.89
CA TYR A 72 5.77 9.86 8.07
C TYR A 72 7.04 10.64 7.72
N VAL A 73 7.07 11.31 6.55
CA VAL A 73 8.19 12.15 6.13
C VAL A 73 8.43 13.29 7.12
N PHE A 74 7.37 13.98 7.57
CA PHE A 74 7.49 15.03 8.57
C PHE A 74 8.04 14.51 9.90
N SER A 75 7.54 13.36 10.38
CA SER A 75 8.02 12.69 11.59
C SER A 75 9.49 12.32 11.49
N ILE A 76 9.94 11.81 10.34
CA ILE A 76 11.35 11.49 10.10
C ILE A 76 12.19 12.77 10.16
N LEU A 77 11.77 13.83 9.46
CA LEU A 77 12.50 15.09 9.42
C LEU A 77 12.67 15.72 10.82
N LEU A 78 11.63 15.68 11.65
CA LEU A 78 11.71 16.13 13.04
C LEU A 78 12.58 15.26 13.94
N THR A 79 12.73 13.97 13.60
CA THR A 79 13.47 12.99 14.40
C THR A 79 14.94 12.87 13.96
N THR A 80 15.30 13.40 12.79
CA THR A 80 16.65 13.21 12.22
C THR A 80 17.66 14.13 12.93
N GLY A 81 18.17 13.66 14.08
CA GLY A 81 19.35 14.16 14.77
C GLY A 81 20.51 13.17 14.69
N GLU A 82 21.57 13.56 13.98
CA GLU A 82 22.96 13.07 14.05
C GLU A 82 23.35 11.58 13.96
N SER A 83 22.47 10.59 13.74
CA SER A 83 22.93 9.17 13.70
C SER A 83 22.41 8.28 12.57
N ASP A 84 21.91 8.84 11.47
CA ASP A 84 21.32 8.03 10.39
C ASP A 84 22.36 7.41 9.42
N LEU A 85 23.42 6.82 9.98
CA LEU A 85 24.24 5.86 9.26
C LEU A 85 23.72 4.48 9.63
N ALA A 86 22.75 3.98 8.85
CA ALA A 86 22.24 2.61 8.94
C ALA A 86 23.38 1.64 9.29
N GLN A 87 23.38 1.17 10.55
CA GLN A 87 24.44 0.32 11.09
C GLN A 87 24.60 -0.86 10.14
N LYS A 88 25.83 -1.11 9.63
CA LYS A 88 26.09 -2.20 8.67
C LYS A 88 25.50 -3.50 9.23
N LEU A 89 24.40 -3.95 8.65
CA LEU A 89 23.84 -5.27 8.93
C LEU A 89 24.94 -6.30 8.71
N LYS A 90 25.20 -7.15 9.71
CA LYS A 90 26.13 -8.29 9.55
C LYS A 90 25.71 -9.07 8.31
N ARG A 91 26.65 -9.42 7.43
CA ARG A 91 26.38 -10.15 6.17
C ARG A 91 25.50 -11.39 6.38
N SER A 92 25.65 -12.07 7.52
CA SER A 92 24.81 -13.20 7.93
C SER A 92 23.32 -12.85 8.07
N LYS A 93 22.97 -11.68 8.64
CA LYS A 93 21.57 -11.22 8.75
C LYS A 93 20.99 -10.80 7.40
N LEU A 94 21.81 -10.21 6.53
CA LEU A 94 21.42 -9.91 5.15
C LEU A 94 21.16 -11.18 4.33
N LEU A 95 22.03 -12.18 4.45
CA LEU A 95 21.84 -13.51 3.83
C LEU A 95 20.59 -14.20 4.35
N ALA A 96 20.34 -14.14 5.67
CA ALA A 96 19.11 -14.68 6.25
C ALA A 96 17.86 -13.96 5.72
N GLY A 97 17.89 -12.62 5.66
CA GLY A 97 16.77 -11.83 5.14
C GLY A 97 16.51 -12.05 3.64
N MET A 98 17.57 -12.24 2.86
CA MET A 98 17.44 -12.56 1.43
C MET A 98 16.92 -13.98 1.23
N GLY A 99 17.36 -14.93 2.07
CA GLY A 99 16.86 -16.31 2.07
C GLY A 99 15.38 -16.39 2.41
N THR A 100 14.92 -15.68 3.45
CA THR A 100 13.49 -15.65 3.81
C THR A 100 12.65 -14.95 2.75
N ALA A 101 13.13 -13.85 2.16
CA ALA A 101 12.43 -13.18 1.06
C ALA A 101 12.29 -14.09 -0.16
N LEU A 102 13.33 -14.85 -0.50
CA LEU A 102 13.33 -15.76 -1.64
C LEU A 102 12.38 -16.95 -1.42
N VAL A 103 12.42 -17.56 -0.22
CA VAL A 103 11.46 -18.63 0.15
C VAL A 103 10.03 -18.10 0.13
N GLY A 104 9.78 -16.92 0.70
CA GLY A 104 8.45 -16.28 0.67
C GLY A 104 7.96 -16.01 -0.76
N SER A 105 8.84 -15.52 -1.63
CA SER A 105 8.51 -15.29 -3.05
C SER A 105 8.21 -16.59 -3.79
N VAL A 106 8.98 -17.65 -3.56
CA VAL A 106 8.75 -18.97 -4.19
C VAL A 106 7.40 -19.54 -3.75
N ILE A 107 7.08 -19.46 -2.45
CA ILE A 107 5.80 -19.92 -1.92
C ILE A 107 4.64 -19.11 -2.54
N ALA A 108 4.76 -17.78 -2.60
CA ALA A 108 3.73 -16.92 -3.19
C ALA A 108 3.49 -17.27 -4.67
N VAL A 109 4.55 -17.40 -5.46
CA VAL A 109 4.46 -17.77 -6.88
C VAL A 109 3.86 -19.17 -7.05
N PHE A 110 4.28 -20.13 -6.22
CA PHE A 110 3.74 -21.49 -6.24
C PHE A 110 2.23 -21.49 -5.96
N ILE A 111 1.77 -20.77 -4.94
CA ILE A 111 0.34 -20.68 -4.61
C ILE A 111 -0.45 -20.03 -5.75
N VAL A 112 0.06 -18.95 -6.33
CA VAL A 112 -0.60 -18.25 -7.45
C VAL A 112 -0.69 -19.17 -8.66
N LEU A 113 0.37 -19.90 -9.02
CA LEU A 113 0.35 -20.81 -10.18
C LEU A 113 -0.47 -22.08 -9.94
N ALA A 114 -0.50 -22.58 -8.71
CA ALA A 114 -1.28 -23.76 -8.33
C ALA A 114 -2.79 -23.46 -8.25
N HIS A 115 -3.16 -22.21 -7.96
CA HIS A 115 -4.56 -21.82 -7.88
C HIS A 115 -5.14 -21.60 -9.28
N LYS A 116 -6.21 -22.33 -9.61
CA LYS A 116 -6.96 -22.10 -10.84
C LYS A 116 -7.85 -20.88 -10.67
N PHE A 117 -7.37 -19.72 -11.09
CA PHE A 117 -8.21 -18.53 -11.21
C PHE A 117 -9.32 -18.78 -12.24
N ALA A 118 -10.56 -18.43 -11.89
CA ALA A 118 -11.65 -18.41 -12.85
C ALA A 118 -11.32 -17.39 -13.93
N SER A 119 -11.21 -17.84 -15.19
CA SER A 119 -11.00 -16.93 -16.32
C SER A 119 -12.25 -16.08 -16.51
N THR A 120 -12.18 -14.82 -16.12
CA THR A 120 -13.23 -13.83 -16.42
C THR A 120 -13.03 -13.35 -17.86
N THR A 121 -13.93 -13.74 -18.75
CA THR A 121 -13.93 -13.32 -20.17
C THR A 121 -14.46 -11.89 -20.35
N ASP A 122 -15.14 -11.35 -19.33
CA ASP A 122 -15.52 -9.94 -19.29
C ASP A 122 -14.39 -9.09 -18.70
N LEU A 123 -13.67 -8.42 -19.58
CA LEU A 123 -12.65 -7.42 -19.24
C LEU A 123 -13.26 -6.02 -19.06
N GLN A 124 -14.59 -5.89 -19.08
CA GLN A 124 -15.21 -4.60 -18.81
C GLN A 124 -14.94 -4.20 -17.36
N PRO A 125 -14.29 -3.05 -17.11
CA PRO A 125 -14.11 -2.55 -15.76
C PRO A 125 -15.48 -2.26 -15.17
N ILE A 126 -15.98 -3.17 -14.33
CA ILE A 126 -17.21 -2.95 -13.58
C ILE A 126 -16.84 -1.98 -12.45
N GLU A 127 -16.99 -0.69 -12.71
CA GLU A 127 -16.98 0.29 -11.64
C GLU A 127 -18.14 -0.03 -10.69
N SER A 128 -17.80 -0.48 -9.49
CA SER A 128 -18.77 -0.56 -8.42
C SER A 128 -19.18 0.87 -8.06
N ASN A 129 -20.45 1.18 -8.31
CA ASN A 129 -20.99 2.51 -8.02
C ASN A 129 -20.70 2.87 -6.55
N ILE A 130 -20.17 4.07 -6.32
CA ILE A 130 -19.86 4.60 -4.97
C ILE A 130 -21.05 4.45 -4.02
N LYS A 131 -22.27 4.60 -4.55
CA LYS A 131 -23.52 4.41 -3.80
C LYS A 131 -23.67 2.97 -3.28
N THR A 132 -23.29 1.98 -4.08
CA THR A 132 -23.31 0.57 -3.69
C THR A 132 -22.29 0.32 -2.58
N ILE A 133 -21.06 0.86 -2.69
CA ILE A 133 -20.04 0.74 -1.64
C ILE A 133 -20.57 1.31 -0.32
N GLY A 134 -21.13 2.52 -0.35
CA GLY A 134 -21.72 3.17 0.84
C GLY A 134 -22.88 2.36 1.43
N HIS A 135 -23.75 1.81 0.59
CA HIS A 135 -24.85 0.96 1.03
C HIS A 135 -24.31 -0.30 1.72
N THR A 136 -23.37 -1.02 1.11
CA THR A 136 -22.80 -2.25 1.67
C THR A 136 -22.06 -2.00 2.99
N LEU A 137 -21.38 -0.85 3.15
CA LEU A 137 -20.72 -0.47 4.39
C LEU A 137 -21.70 -0.24 5.55
N LEU A 138 -22.88 0.32 5.28
CA LEU A 138 -23.89 0.65 6.29
C LEU A 138 -25.00 -0.39 6.43
N SER A 139 -25.02 -1.41 5.58
CA SER A 139 -26.06 -2.46 5.61
C SER A 139 -25.81 -3.47 6.73
N GLY A 140 -26.90 -3.93 7.35
CA GLY A 140 -26.91 -5.05 8.31
C GLY A 140 -27.17 -6.43 7.68
N ASP A 141 -27.26 -6.51 6.36
CA ASP A 141 -27.52 -7.75 5.63
C ASP A 141 -26.35 -8.74 5.73
N LYS A 142 -26.54 -9.99 5.26
CA LYS A 142 -25.53 -11.06 5.27
C LYS A 142 -24.17 -10.68 4.65
N TYR A 143 -24.15 -9.71 3.73
CA TYR A 143 -22.94 -9.18 3.08
C TYR A 143 -22.63 -7.74 3.47
N GLY A 144 -23.32 -7.21 4.48
CA GLY A 144 -23.11 -5.87 5.00
C GLY A 144 -21.93 -5.80 5.96
N TYR A 145 -21.25 -4.64 5.99
CA TYR A 145 -20.05 -4.41 6.79
C TYR A 145 -20.29 -3.42 7.95
N VAL A 146 -21.52 -3.30 8.46
CA VAL A 146 -21.86 -2.34 9.53
C VAL A 146 -21.03 -2.53 10.80
N LEU A 147 -20.81 -3.77 11.23
CA LEU A 147 -20.02 -4.07 12.43
C LEU A 147 -18.53 -3.68 12.27
N PRO A 148 -17.83 -4.09 11.19
CA PRO A 148 -16.49 -3.57 10.90
C PRO A 148 -16.43 -2.05 10.78
N PHE A 149 -17.43 -1.42 10.17
CA PHE A 149 -17.49 0.04 10.03
C PHE A 149 -17.52 0.75 11.39
N GLU A 150 -18.37 0.28 12.31
CA GLU A 150 -18.45 0.82 13.67
C GLU A 150 -17.14 0.55 14.46
N ALA A 151 -16.57 -0.65 14.33
CA ALA A 151 -15.30 -0.99 14.97
C ALA A 151 -14.14 -0.09 14.50
N ILE A 152 -14.08 0.24 13.21
CA ILE A 152 -13.09 1.19 12.68
C ILE A 152 -13.34 2.60 13.22
N GLY A 153 -14.61 3.01 13.37
CA GLY A 153 -14.96 4.29 14.00
C GLY A 153 -14.43 4.41 15.43
N ILE A 154 -14.65 3.38 16.25
CA ILE A 154 -14.12 3.30 17.63
C ILE A 154 -12.59 3.27 17.62
N LEU A 155 -11.98 2.53 16.68
CA LEU A 155 -10.52 2.47 16.53
C LEU A 155 -9.94 3.85 16.22
N LEU A 156 -10.53 4.61 15.29
CA LEU A 156 -10.08 5.95 14.94
C LEU A 156 -10.24 6.93 16.11
N LEU A 157 -11.35 6.84 16.86
CA LEU A 157 -11.55 7.61 18.09
C LEU A 157 -10.42 7.31 19.10
N ALA A 158 -10.14 6.02 19.34
CA ALA A 158 -9.08 5.60 20.25
C ALA A 158 -7.69 6.07 19.78
N CYS A 159 -7.40 6.01 18.48
CA CYS A 159 -6.15 6.51 17.89
C CYS A 159 -5.97 8.01 18.12
N ILE A 160 -7.02 8.83 17.94
CA ILE A 160 -6.95 10.28 18.17
C ILE A 160 -6.71 10.59 19.65
N ILE A 161 -7.48 9.96 20.55
CA ILE A 161 -7.32 10.15 22.01
C ILE A 161 -5.90 9.74 22.43
N GLY A 162 -5.43 8.57 21.99
CA GLY A 162 -4.08 8.07 22.28
C GLY A 162 -2.98 8.98 21.74
N GLY A 163 -3.11 9.42 20.49
CA GLY A 163 -2.15 10.34 19.86
C GLY A 163 -2.04 11.67 20.59
N VAL A 164 -3.18 12.28 20.96
CA VAL A 164 -3.20 13.55 21.71
C VAL A 164 -2.63 13.37 23.12
N MET A 165 -2.97 12.29 23.82
CA MET A 165 -2.45 12.02 25.16
C MET A 165 -0.92 11.86 25.20
N ILE A 166 -0.33 11.24 24.17
CA ILE A 166 1.13 11.09 24.05
C ILE A 166 1.80 12.40 23.63
N ALA A 167 1.21 13.12 22.67
CA ALA A 167 1.78 14.37 22.15
C ALA A 167 1.67 15.53 23.14
N ARG A 168 0.70 15.47 24.07
CA ARG A 168 0.49 16.47 25.11
C ARG A 168 1.63 16.40 26.12
N LYS A 169 2.62 17.27 25.89
CA LYS A 169 3.66 17.61 26.87
C LYS A 169 2.99 18.06 28.17
N ARG A 170 3.44 17.53 29.31
CA ARG A 170 3.06 18.05 30.62
C ARG A 170 3.46 19.52 30.75
#